data_AF-A0A7L2WV04-F1
#
_entry.id   AF-A0A7L2WV04-F1
#
_cell.length_a   1.000
_cell.length_b   1.000
_cell.length_c   1.000
_cell.angle_alpha   90.00
_cell.angle_beta   90.00
_cell.angle_gamma   90.00
#
_symmetry.space_group_name_H-M   'P 1'
#
loop_
_entity.id
_entity.type
_entity.pdbx_description
1 polymer ?
#
loop_
_entity_poly.entity_id
_entity_poly.type
_entity_poly.pdbx_seq_one_letter_code
_entity_poly.pdbx_strand_id
1 'polypeptide(L)'
;IFRDTLSKRGVRVLTGLGKYFRQVDKNKNGFLSQAAFKEALKVFHLEMPKGDFESLWLILDDSKSDKVDYGEFTRAMFGEMNEYRKAFVRKVSFV
;
A
#
# COMPACT_ATOMS: atom_id res chain seq x y z
N ILE A 1 14.81 -2.90 3.61
CA ILE A 1 14.52 -1.93 4.71
C ILE A 1 13.03 -1.59 4.80
N PHE A 2 12.45 -0.81 3.88
CA PHE A 2 11.04 -0.39 4.00
C PHE A 2 10.06 -1.57 4.02
N ARG A 3 10.27 -2.54 3.11
CA ARG A 3 9.49 -3.78 3.08
C ARG A 3 9.60 -4.56 4.38
N ASP A 4 10.80 -4.67 4.95
CA ASP A 4 11.04 -5.38 6.22
C ASP A 4 10.34 -4.67 7.40
N THR A 5 10.37 -3.33 7.43
CA THR A 5 9.65 -2.53 8.42
C THR A 5 8.15 -2.82 8.35
N LEU A 6 7.60 -2.87 7.14
CA LEU A 6 6.19 -3.18 6.92
C LEU A 6 5.83 -4.62 7.30
N SER A 7 6.70 -5.59 6.99
CA SER A 7 6.53 -6.98 7.41
C SER A 7 6.53 -7.15 8.94
N LYS A 8 7.34 -6.35 9.66
CA LYS A 8 7.37 -6.34 11.14
C LYS A 8 6.16 -5.66 11.78
N ARG A 9 5.58 -4.64 11.12
CA ARG A 9 4.41 -3.89 11.61
C ARG A 9 3.10 -4.72 11.60
N GLY A 10 3.09 -5.83 10.87
CA GLY A 10 2.00 -6.81 10.87
C GLY A 10 0.78 -6.42 10.04
N VAL A 11 -0.13 -7.38 9.86
CA VAL A 11 -1.30 -7.27 8.95
C VAL A 11 -2.25 -6.13 9.32
N ARG A 12 -2.36 -5.78 10.61
CA ARG A 12 -3.26 -4.72 11.09
C ARG A 12 -2.85 -3.34 10.57
N VAL A 13 -1.56 -3.02 10.57
CA VAL A 13 -1.05 -1.74 10.06
C VAL A 13 -1.29 -1.65 8.56
N LEU A 14 -0.97 -2.71 7.81
CA LEU A 14 -1.17 -2.74 6.37
C LEU A 14 -2.65 -2.64 5.96
N THR A 15 -3.53 -3.33 6.69
CA THR A 15 -4.98 -3.28 6.45
C THR A 15 -5.53 -1.88 6.75
N GLY A 16 -5.05 -1.25 7.83
CA GLY A 16 -5.40 0.12 8.17
C GLY A 16 -4.93 1.11 7.09
N LEU A 17 -3.70 0.96 6.60
CA LEU A 17 -3.13 1.82 5.55
C LEU A 17 -3.97 1.73 4.27
N GLY A 18 -4.32 0.51 3.83
CA GLY A 18 -5.18 0.33 2.67
C GLY A 18 -6.59 0.91 2.84
N LYS A 19 -7.15 0.88 4.06
CA LYS A 19 -8.43 1.57 4.37
C LYS A 19 -8.27 3.09 4.28
N TYR A 20 -7.17 3.62 4.78
CA TYR A 20 -6.89 5.05 4.75
C TYR A 20 -6.70 5.56 3.32
N PHE A 21 -5.99 4.83 2.46
CA PHE A 21 -5.89 5.18 1.04
C PHE A 21 -7.26 5.35 0.38
N ARG A 22 -8.19 4.41 0.59
CA ARG A 22 -9.57 4.52 0.10
C ARG A 22 -10.35 5.70 0.69
N GLN A 23 -10.02 6.13 1.91
CA GLN A 23 -10.66 7.29 2.53
C GLN A 23 -10.15 8.60 1.92
N VAL A 24 -8.88 8.67 1.55
CA VAL A 24 -8.25 9.84 0.93
C VAL A 24 -8.62 9.95 -0.56
N ASP A 25 -8.74 8.83 -1.26
CA ASP A 25 -9.19 8.72 -2.66
C ASP A 25 -10.71 9.02 -2.79
N LYS A 26 -11.08 10.30 -2.73
CA LYS A 26 -12.48 10.75 -2.76
C LYS A 26 -13.20 10.45 -4.07
N ASN A 27 -12.49 10.53 -5.19
CA ASN A 27 -13.05 10.28 -6.52
C ASN A 27 -13.00 8.79 -6.90
N LYS A 28 -12.42 7.93 -6.04
CA LYS A 28 -12.33 6.48 -6.22
C LYS A 28 -11.61 6.08 -7.50
N ASN A 29 -10.62 6.88 -7.92
CA ASN A 29 -9.89 6.62 -9.16
C ASN A 29 -8.74 5.62 -8.96
N GLY A 30 -8.43 5.21 -7.73
CA GLY A 30 -7.35 4.27 -7.43
C GLY A 30 -5.97 4.92 -7.30
N PHE A 31 -5.89 6.26 -7.35
CA PHE A 31 -4.63 6.99 -7.34
C PHE A 31 -4.51 7.96 -6.17
N LEU A 32 -3.28 8.16 -5.70
CA LEU A 32 -2.95 9.19 -4.71
C LEU A 32 -1.82 10.08 -5.23
N SER A 33 -1.90 11.38 -4.94
CA SER A 33 -0.77 12.29 -5.16
C SER A 33 0.38 11.99 -4.18
N GLN A 34 1.57 12.49 -4.49
CA GLN A 34 2.74 12.35 -3.61
C GLN A 34 2.48 12.84 -2.18
N ALA A 35 1.81 13.99 -2.06
CA ALA A 35 1.47 14.58 -0.77
C ALA A 35 0.51 13.69 0.04
N ALA A 36 -0.54 13.18 -0.60
CA ALA A 36 -1.51 12.29 0.03
C ALA A 36 -0.87 10.96 0.47
N PHE A 37 0.00 10.39 -0.37
CA PHE A 37 0.73 9.17 -0.05
C PHE A 37 1.70 9.37 1.12
N LYS A 38 2.44 10.48 1.13
CA LYS A 38 3.36 10.83 2.22
C LYS A 38 2.63 11.02 3.55
N GLU A 39 1.49 11.69 3.53
CA GLU A 39 0.66 11.87 4.73
C GLU A 39 0.13 10.54 5.25
N ALA A 40 -0.29 9.64 4.37
CA ALA A 40 -0.69 8.30 4.77
C ALA A 40 0.45 7.52 5.45
N LEU A 41 1.69 7.59 4.94
CA LEU A 41 2.82 6.96 5.62
C LEU A 41 3.05 7.55 7.02
N LYS A 42 2.89 8.87 7.17
CA LYS A 42 3.02 9.55 8.46
C LYS A 42 1.97 9.10 9.48
N VAL A 43 0.70 9.08 9.09
CA VAL A 43 -0.41 8.63 9.96
C VAL A 43 -0.20 7.21 10.49
N PHE A 44 0.47 6.35 9.71
CA PHE A 44 0.74 4.96 10.09
C PHE A 44 2.14 4.76 10.71
N HIS A 45 2.87 5.83 11.03
CA HIS A 45 4.22 5.79 11.59
C HIS A 45 5.22 5.02 10.71
N LEU A 46 5.09 5.18 9.39
CA LEU A 46 5.93 4.59 8.35
C LEU A 46 6.82 5.66 7.68
N GLU A 47 7.08 6.76 8.39
CA GLU A 47 7.94 7.84 7.94
C GLU A 47 9.35 7.33 7.65
N MET A 48 9.99 7.96 6.68
CA MET A 48 11.35 7.66 6.25
C MET A 48 12.09 8.95 5.89
N PRO A 49 13.43 8.92 5.87
CA PRO A 49 14.23 10.03 5.38
C PRO A 49 13.77 10.51 4.00
N LYS A 50 13.92 11.81 3.73
CA LYS A 50 13.47 12.43 2.47
C LYS A 50 14.02 11.71 1.23
N GLY A 51 15.32 11.38 1.21
CA GLY A 51 15.94 10.69 0.07
C GLY A 51 15.41 9.28 -0.15
N ASP A 52 15.07 8.55 0.92
CA ASP A 52 14.46 7.22 0.82
C ASP A 52 13.04 7.32 0.24
N PHE A 53 12.29 8.35 0.64
CA PHE A 53 10.96 8.60 0.10
C PHE A 53 11.01 8.98 -1.37
N GLU A 54 11.94 9.85 -1.78
CA GLU A 54 12.13 10.22 -3.18
C GLU A 54 12.51 9.00 -4.04
N SER A 55 13.37 8.13 -3.52
CA SER A 55 13.73 6.87 -4.18
C SER A 55 12.54 5.92 -4.30
N LEU A 56 11.74 5.78 -3.24
CA LEU A 56 10.48 5.01 -3.27
C LEU A 56 9.51 5.61 -4.29
N TRP A 57 9.38 6.93 -4.32
CA TRP A 57 8.45 7.61 -5.22
C TRP A 57 8.82 7.40 -6.69
N LEU A 58 10.11 7.47 -7.02
CA LEU A 58 10.59 7.19 -8.38
C LEU A 58 10.24 5.78 -8.87
N ILE A 59 10.20 4.80 -7.96
CA ILE A 59 9.80 3.42 -8.28
C ILE A 59 8.28 3.32 -8.46
N LEU A 60 7.51 4.08 -7.67
CA LEU A 60 6.05 4.02 -7.66
C LEU A 60 5.38 4.85 -8.77
N ASP A 61 5.99 5.96 -9.18
CA ASP A 61 5.51 6.83 -10.26
C ASP A 61 6.33 6.63 -11.54
N ASP A 62 6.42 5.39 -12.01
CA ASP A 62 7.18 5.00 -13.21
C ASP A 62 6.72 5.79 -14.46
N SER A 63 5.42 6.10 -14.52
CA SER A 63 4.82 6.88 -15.61
C SER A 63 5.01 8.40 -15.50
N LYS A 64 5.67 8.91 -14.45
CA LYS A 64 5.83 10.35 -14.16
C LYS A 64 4.51 11.13 -14.20
N SER A 65 3.47 10.50 -13.68
CA SER A 65 2.11 11.02 -13.65
C SER A 65 1.81 11.86 -12.40
N ASP A 66 2.79 11.99 -11.50
CA ASP A 66 2.68 12.64 -10.19
C ASP A 66 1.62 12.02 -9.28
N LYS A 67 1.31 10.74 -9.53
CA LYS A 67 0.36 9.95 -8.76
C LYS A 67 0.78 8.48 -8.73
N VAL A 68 0.40 7.79 -7.67
CA VAL A 68 0.66 6.35 -7.49
C VAL A 68 -0.63 5.55 -7.49
N ASP A 69 -0.65 4.41 -8.18
CA ASP A 69 -1.67 3.37 -7.99
C ASP A 69 -1.43 2.71 -6.63
N TYR A 70 -2.25 3.07 -5.63
CA TYR A 70 -2.09 2.52 -4.30
C TYR A 70 -2.51 1.04 -4.20
N GLY A 71 -3.28 0.55 -5.17
CA GLY A 71 -3.63 -0.86 -5.30
C GLY A 71 -2.42 -1.71 -5.68
N GLU A 72 -1.61 -1.24 -6.64
CA GLU A 72 -0.32 -1.85 -7.00
C GLU A 72 0.65 -1.85 -5.83
N PHE A 73 0.83 -0.69 -5.19
CA PHE A 73 1.64 -0.59 -3.97
C PHE A 73 1.20 -1.60 -2.92
N THR A 74 -0.11 -1.67 -2.66
CA THR A 74 -0.69 -2.57 -1.67
C THR A 74 -0.43 -4.05 -2.02
N ARG A 75 -0.60 -4.43 -3.30
CA ARG A 75 -0.31 -5.79 -3.78
C ARG A 75 1.17 -6.15 -3.64
N ALA A 76 2.07 -5.25 -4.05
CA ALA A 76 3.51 -5.45 -3.91
C ALA A 76 3.93 -5.64 -2.44
N MET A 77 3.24 -4.96 -1.52
CA MET A 77 3.51 -5.06 -0.09
C MET A 77 2.95 -6.33 0.58
N PHE A 78 1.75 -6.76 0.21
CA PHE A 78 1.14 -7.97 0.76
C PHE A 78 1.67 -9.26 0.13
N GLY A 79 2.18 -9.18 -1.10
CA GLY A 79 2.56 -10.36 -1.88
C GLY A 79 1.33 -11.20 -2.27
N GLU A 80 1.59 -12.31 -2.95
CA GLU A 80 0.53 -13.26 -3.25
C GLU A 80 0.03 -13.99 -1.99
N MET A 81 -1.30 -14.17 -1.92
CA MET A 81 -1.91 -15.03 -0.94
C MET A 81 -1.44 -16.48 -1.17
N ASN A 82 -0.95 -17.17 -0.14
CA ASN A 82 -0.53 -18.57 -0.31
C ASN A 82 -1.70 -19.48 -0.75
N GLU A 83 -1.38 -20.61 -1.39
CA GLU A 83 -2.39 -21.51 -1.96
C GLU A 83 -3.38 -22.06 -0.92
N TYR A 84 -2.94 -22.28 0.33
CA TYR A 84 -3.82 -22.69 1.41
C TYR A 84 -4.90 -21.63 1.70
N ARG A 85 -4.53 -20.36 1.82
CA ARG A 85 -5.46 -19.25 2.04
C ARG A 85 -6.35 -19.02 0.81
N LYS A 86 -5.80 -19.13 -0.40
CA LYS A 86 -6.59 -19.07 -1.65
C LYS A 86 -7.66 -20.18 -1.66
N ALA A 87 -7.28 -21.41 -1.34
CA ALA A 87 -8.20 -22.55 -1.27
C ALA A 87 -9.29 -22.35 -0.19
N PHE A 88 -8.93 -21.81 0.98
CA PHE A 88 -9.89 -21.49 2.03
C PHE A 88 -10.89 -20.41 1.60
N VAL A 89 -10.43 -19.30 1.00
CA VAL A 89 -11.30 -18.24 0.49
C VAL A 89 -12.23 -18.77 -0.60
N ARG A 90 -11.71 -19.53 -1.58
CA ARG A 90 -12.52 -20.21 -2.60
C ARG A 90 -13.53 -21.19 -2.00
N LYS A 91 -13.29 -21.76 -0.83
CA LYS A 91 -14.27 -22.65 -0.19
C LYS A 91 -15.39 -21.87 0.48
N VAL A 92 -15.09 -20.73 1.10
CA VAL A 92 -16.06 -19.91 1.84
C VAL A 92 -16.87 -18.99 0.92
N SER A 93 -16.29 -18.50 -0.19
CA SER A 93 -17.01 -17.64 -1.15
C SER A 93 -18.09 -18.35 -1.97
N PHE A 94 -18.20 -19.68 -1.84
CA PHE A 94 -19.20 -20.51 -2.51
C PHE A 94 -20.23 -21.09 -1.51
N VAL A 95 -20.24 -20.58 -0.28
CA VAL A 95 -21.26 -20.85 0.76
C VAL A 95 -22.03 -19.55 1.01
#